data_AF-A0A191UF43-F1
#
_entry.id   AF-A0A191UF43-F1
#
_cell.length_a   1.000
_cell.length_b   1.000
_cell.length_c   1.000
_cell.angle_alpha   90.00
_cell.angle_beta   90.00
_cell.angle_gamma   90.00
#
_symmetry.space_group_name_H-M   'P 1'
#
loop_
_entity.id
_entity.type
_entity.pdbx_description
1 polymer ?
#
loop_
_entity_poly.entity_id
_entity_poly.type
_entity_poly.pdbx_seq_one_letter_code
_entity_poly.pdbx_strand_id
1 'polypeptide(L)'
;MATKSIKKSTDSLKLSEALKTLKKLQDKHHGVIESKDLADTQRALLLETGFIRSVMKGWYICSNPSDHDGDSTAWYANYWAFMSGYLAKRFGKRYCLNAEASLLLHTGSTTVPKQITIVSKDGGTSIVKLPFDTSLVIYQDEKRVSKTRTEIRGLQVLPIAEALCMVGPQFFINHPMEAEIGLAMVRDPAELLATLLMGNCLPTAAARLAGALTFTNRKDDGERIIKALNKAGHAIQAKNPFELTEPTISQSREKSPYVLRIRSMWATWREDVIQNFPKAPRIPKSPAVYMKQIQERYVADAYNSLSIEGYQVTDELIERIAKEGWNPEISEEDKKSKDTLAARGYFLAFNEVKESIKLILARSNSGDVVRKSHHDWYAAMFNPTVLAGILQRHQLAGYRTGPVFIRNSLHTPLPREALLDSMEALFDLIENEPEACVRAVLGHHIFVFIHPYFDGNGRIGRFLMNALLASGGYPWTVVRVSERKRYMNALEKASVDGDIKPLTKFIAGEMAQ
;
A
#
# COMPACT_ATOMS: atom_id res chain seq x y z
N MET A 1 22.10 -22.95 -39.98
CA MET A 1 22.11 -21.86 -38.96
C MET A 1 21.23 -20.66 -39.35
N ALA A 2 21.20 -20.24 -40.63
CA ALA A 2 20.37 -19.12 -41.10
C ALA A 2 18.86 -19.26 -40.82
N THR A 3 18.27 -20.45 -41.00
CA THR A 3 16.84 -20.71 -40.73
C THR A 3 16.45 -20.64 -39.25
N LYS A 4 17.34 -21.03 -38.32
CA LYS A 4 17.14 -20.82 -36.87
C LYS A 4 17.26 -19.34 -36.49
N SER A 5 18.16 -18.60 -37.13
CA SER A 5 18.35 -17.15 -36.91
C SER A 5 17.16 -16.33 -37.40
N ILE A 6 16.63 -16.66 -38.59
CA ILE A 6 15.46 -15.98 -39.19
C ILE A 6 14.17 -16.29 -38.40
N LYS A 7 14.01 -17.53 -37.91
CA LYS A 7 12.87 -17.90 -37.05
C LYS A 7 12.92 -17.14 -35.71
N LYS A 8 14.10 -17.07 -35.08
CA LYS A 8 14.32 -16.31 -33.83
C LYS A 8 14.11 -14.79 -33.99
N SER A 9 14.50 -14.21 -35.13
CA SER A 9 14.24 -12.78 -35.42
C SER A 9 12.77 -12.50 -35.71
N THR A 10 12.08 -13.40 -36.42
CA THR A 10 10.65 -13.28 -36.72
C THR A 10 9.79 -13.44 -35.46
N ASP A 11 10.14 -14.38 -34.58
CA ASP A 11 9.45 -14.58 -33.30
C ASP A 11 9.70 -13.38 -32.34
N SER A 12 10.90 -12.80 -32.37
CA SER A 12 11.21 -11.56 -31.64
C SER A 12 10.42 -10.34 -32.12
N LEU A 13 10.18 -10.22 -33.43
CA LEU A 13 9.38 -9.14 -34.01
C LEU A 13 7.89 -9.29 -33.65
N LYS A 14 7.35 -10.51 -33.75
CA LYS A 14 5.98 -10.82 -33.34
C LYS A 14 5.74 -10.55 -31.86
N LEU A 15 6.70 -10.92 -31.00
CA LEU A 15 6.62 -10.62 -29.56
C LEU A 15 6.67 -9.11 -29.31
N SER A 16 7.56 -8.38 -29.99
CA SER A 16 7.64 -6.92 -29.87
C SER A 16 6.32 -6.24 -30.24
N GLU A 17 5.66 -6.67 -31.32
CA GLU A 17 4.36 -6.15 -31.73
C GLU A 17 3.24 -6.50 -30.74
N ALA A 18 3.22 -7.74 -30.25
CA ALA A 18 2.28 -8.17 -29.22
C ALA A 18 2.46 -7.35 -27.93
N LEU A 19 3.70 -7.07 -27.51
CA LEU A 19 4.02 -6.24 -26.34
C LEU A 19 3.61 -4.77 -26.53
N LYS A 20 3.75 -4.22 -27.73
CA LYS A 20 3.25 -2.86 -28.04
C LYS A 20 1.72 -2.79 -27.92
N THR A 21 1.02 -3.80 -28.41
CA THR A 21 -0.45 -3.90 -28.26
C THR A 21 -0.83 -4.05 -26.80
N LEU A 22 -0.14 -4.94 -26.07
CA LEU A 22 -0.35 -5.15 -24.64
C LEU A 22 -0.15 -3.86 -23.84
N LYS A 23 0.89 -3.07 -24.15
CA LYS A 23 1.14 -1.79 -23.49
C LYS A 23 -0.01 -0.80 -23.67
N LYS A 24 -0.56 -0.70 -24.89
CA LYS A 24 -1.74 0.15 -25.16
C LYS A 24 -2.97 -0.31 -24.35
N LEU A 25 -3.18 -1.62 -24.22
CA LEU A 25 -4.27 -2.16 -23.41
C LEU A 25 -4.03 -1.91 -21.92
N GLN A 26 -2.79 -2.02 -21.45
CA GLN A 26 -2.42 -1.72 -20.08
C GLN A 26 -2.73 -0.26 -19.72
N ASP A 27 -2.40 0.67 -20.61
CA ASP A 27 -2.63 2.11 -20.40
C ASP A 27 -4.13 2.47 -20.46
N LYS A 28 -4.94 1.72 -21.23
CA LYS A 28 -6.38 1.98 -21.42
C LYS A 28 -7.27 1.30 -20.39
N HIS A 29 -6.96 0.05 -20.02
CA HIS A 29 -7.82 -0.83 -19.22
C HIS A 29 -7.14 -1.30 -17.93
N HIS A 30 -6.08 -0.61 -17.50
CA HIS A 30 -5.31 -0.96 -16.30
C HIS A 30 -4.88 -2.43 -16.29
N GLY A 31 -4.52 -2.97 -17.46
CA GLY A 31 -4.03 -4.34 -17.61
C GLY A 31 -5.09 -5.43 -17.72
N VAL A 32 -6.38 -5.09 -17.75
CA VAL A 32 -7.47 -6.06 -17.97
C VAL A 32 -7.76 -6.22 -19.46
N ILE A 33 -7.89 -7.47 -19.89
CA ILE A 33 -7.93 -7.82 -21.32
C ILE A 33 -9.08 -8.80 -21.58
N GLU A 34 -9.96 -8.48 -22.52
CA GLU A 34 -10.94 -9.41 -23.07
C GLU A 34 -10.31 -10.20 -24.23
N SER A 35 -10.76 -11.45 -24.47
CA SER A 35 -10.25 -12.27 -25.59
C SER A 35 -10.22 -11.53 -26.93
N LYS A 36 -11.20 -10.66 -27.19
CA LYS A 36 -11.33 -9.92 -28.45
C LYS A 36 -10.39 -8.72 -28.59
N ASP A 37 -9.75 -8.30 -27.50
CA ASP A 37 -8.83 -7.16 -27.50
C ASP A 37 -7.47 -7.51 -28.13
N LEU A 38 -7.19 -8.81 -28.29
CA LEU A 38 -5.98 -9.36 -28.88
C LEU A 38 -6.30 -10.33 -29.99
N ALA A 39 -5.54 -10.30 -31.07
CA ALA A 39 -5.57 -11.37 -32.08
C ALA A 39 -5.18 -12.72 -31.43
N ASP A 40 -5.75 -13.82 -31.91
CA ASP A 40 -5.53 -15.15 -31.32
C ASP A 40 -4.05 -15.53 -31.24
N THR A 41 -3.27 -15.17 -32.26
CA THR A 41 -1.82 -15.41 -32.31
C THR A 41 -1.04 -14.59 -31.27
N GLN A 42 -1.40 -13.31 -31.08
CA GLN A 42 -0.81 -12.45 -30.06
C GLN A 42 -1.16 -12.96 -28.66
N ARG A 43 -2.42 -13.33 -28.45
CA ARG A 43 -2.90 -13.83 -27.16
C ARG A 43 -2.20 -15.13 -26.76
N ALA A 44 -2.07 -16.09 -27.69
CA ALA A 44 -1.36 -17.33 -27.45
C ALA A 44 0.11 -17.08 -27.09
N LEU A 45 0.78 -16.21 -27.84
CA LEU A 45 2.18 -15.85 -27.60
C LEU A 45 2.38 -15.18 -26.22
N LEU A 46 1.51 -14.24 -25.85
CA LEU A 46 1.60 -13.54 -24.56
C LEU A 46 1.29 -14.45 -23.36
N LEU A 47 0.42 -15.44 -23.53
CA LEU A 47 0.17 -16.48 -22.52
C LEU A 47 1.40 -17.39 -22.37
N GLU A 48 1.95 -17.89 -23.47
CA GLU A 48 3.12 -18.78 -23.48
C GLU A 48 4.34 -18.09 -22.85
N THR A 49 4.51 -16.80 -23.09
CA THR A 49 5.61 -16.00 -22.55
C THR A 49 5.35 -15.43 -21.16
N GLY A 50 4.16 -15.65 -20.58
CA GLY A 50 3.83 -15.23 -19.21
C GLY A 50 3.58 -13.72 -19.03
N PHE A 51 3.40 -12.96 -20.11
CA PHE A 51 3.05 -11.53 -20.04
C PHE A 51 1.57 -11.29 -19.75
N ILE A 52 0.71 -12.29 -19.95
CA ILE A 52 -0.68 -12.28 -19.50
C ILE A 52 -1.06 -13.60 -18.82
N ARG A 53 -2.04 -13.56 -17.92
CA ARG A 53 -2.63 -14.73 -17.25
C ARG A 53 -4.15 -14.75 -17.41
N SER A 54 -4.72 -15.95 -17.52
CA SER A 54 -6.17 -16.11 -17.55
C SER A 54 -6.76 -15.95 -16.15
N VAL A 55 -7.81 -15.14 -16.04
CA VAL A 55 -8.60 -15.01 -14.80
C VAL A 55 -9.80 -15.96 -14.85
N MET A 56 -10.52 -15.93 -15.98
CA MET A 56 -11.64 -16.80 -16.29
C MET A 56 -11.80 -16.88 -17.82
N LYS A 57 -12.69 -17.76 -18.31
CA LYS A 57 -12.93 -17.90 -19.75
C LYS A 57 -13.28 -16.53 -20.38
N GLY A 58 -12.47 -16.12 -21.34
CA GLY A 58 -12.66 -14.86 -22.06
C GLY A 58 -11.93 -13.64 -21.48
N TRP A 59 -11.29 -13.79 -20.31
CA TRP A 59 -10.69 -12.68 -19.57
C TRP A 59 -9.28 -12.97 -19.07
N TYR A 60 -8.42 -11.97 -19.21
CA TYR A 60 -7.00 -12.04 -18.88
C TYR A 60 -6.55 -10.76 -18.16
N ILE A 61 -5.41 -10.86 -17.48
CA ILE A 61 -4.71 -9.73 -16.87
C ILE A 61 -3.24 -9.72 -17.28
N CYS A 62 -2.62 -8.55 -17.31
CA CYS A 62 -1.16 -8.44 -17.44
C CYS A 62 -0.44 -9.07 -16.24
N SER A 63 0.69 -9.72 -16.51
CA SER A 63 1.58 -10.33 -15.51
C SER A 63 3.05 -10.14 -15.88
N ASN A 64 3.96 -10.43 -14.94
CA ASN A 64 5.38 -10.46 -15.24
C ASN A 64 5.80 -11.91 -15.57
N PRO A 65 6.54 -12.15 -16.67
CA PRO A 65 7.05 -13.48 -17.03
C PRO A 65 7.89 -14.17 -15.94
N SER A 66 8.45 -13.40 -15.01
CA SER A 66 9.23 -13.92 -13.90
C SER A 66 8.38 -14.43 -12.74
N ASP A 67 7.08 -14.17 -12.75
CA ASP A 67 6.14 -14.61 -11.73
C ASP A 67 5.88 -16.11 -11.92
N HIS A 68 5.86 -16.90 -10.85
CA HIS A 68 5.50 -18.32 -10.90
C HIS A 68 3.99 -18.53 -10.80
N ASP A 69 3.46 -19.72 -11.07
CA ASP A 69 2.00 -19.96 -11.10
C ASP A 69 1.30 -19.68 -9.77
N GLY A 70 1.99 -19.89 -8.64
CA GLY A 70 1.49 -19.54 -7.30
C GLY A 70 1.61 -18.06 -6.92
N ASP A 71 2.13 -17.18 -7.78
CA ASP A 71 2.34 -15.77 -7.45
C ASP A 71 1.02 -14.99 -7.63
N SER A 72 0.50 -14.49 -6.51
CA SER A 72 -0.78 -13.77 -6.45
C SER A 72 -0.69 -12.29 -6.81
N THR A 73 0.52 -11.75 -6.99
CA THR A 73 0.78 -10.32 -7.20
C THR A 73 -0.01 -9.79 -8.37
N ALA A 74 0.10 -10.44 -9.53
CA ALA A 74 -0.59 -10.00 -10.75
C ALA A 74 -2.11 -9.96 -10.55
N TRP A 75 -2.68 -10.92 -9.81
CA TRP A 75 -4.11 -10.92 -9.55
C TRP A 75 -4.54 -9.79 -8.62
N TYR A 76 -3.89 -9.64 -7.47
CA TYR A 76 -4.27 -8.63 -6.48
C TYR A 76 -4.04 -7.21 -7.00
N ALA A 77 -2.94 -6.99 -7.71
CA ALA A 77 -2.63 -5.77 -8.46
C ALA A 77 -3.77 -5.31 -9.37
N ASN A 78 -4.41 -6.25 -10.06
CA ASN A 78 -5.42 -5.97 -11.08
C ASN A 78 -6.85 -6.27 -10.60
N TYR A 79 -7.06 -6.64 -9.33
CA TYR A 79 -8.35 -7.12 -8.84
C TYR A 79 -9.49 -6.12 -9.09
N TRP A 80 -9.33 -4.88 -8.63
CA TRP A 80 -10.37 -3.85 -8.78
C TRP A 80 -10.55 -3.40 -10.22
N ALA A 81 -9.45 -3.33 -11.00
CA ALA A 81 -9.53 -3.05 -12.42
C ALA A 81 -10.32 -4.14 -13.16
N PHE A 82 -10.04 -5.41 -12.85
CA PHE A 82 -10.76 -6.56 -13.40
C PHE A 82 -12.24 -6.49 -13.05
N MET A 83 -12.59 -6.21 -11.79
CA MET A 83 -14.00 -6.05 -11.39
C MET A 83 -14.67 -4.94 -12.19
N SER A 84 -14.01 -3.79 -12.34
CA SER A 84 -14.54 -2.67 -13.12
C SER A 84 -14.82 -3.08 -14.56
N GLY A 85 -13.83 -3.64 -15.25
CA GLY A 85 -13.97 -4.08 -16.65
C GLY A 85 -15.03 -5.16 -16.84
N TYR A 86 -15.00 -6.20 -16.01
CA TYR A 86 -15.93 -7.32 -16.07
C TYR A 86 -17.38 -6.88 -15.82
N LEU A 87 -17.62 -6.11 -14.76
CA LEU A 87 -18.96 -5.69 -14.38
C LEU A 87 -19.51 -4.61 -15.32
N ALA A 88 -18.68 -3.68 -15.78
CA ALA A 88 -19.08 -2.72 -16.80
C ALA A 88 -19.50 -3.41 -18.10
N LYS A 89 -18.76 -4.45 -18.52
CA LYS A 89 -19.10 -5.21 -19.72
C LYS A 89 -20.38 -6.04 -19.56
N ARG A 90 -20.56 -6.69 -18.40
CA ARG A 90 -21.68 -7.60 -18.17
C ARG A 90 -22.98 -6.87 -17.82
N PHE A 91 -22.91 -5.81 -17.03
CA PHE A 91 -24.07 -5.14 -16.45
C PHE A 91 -24.15 -3.64 -16.75
N GLY A 92 -23.09 -3.02 -17.25
CA GLY A 92 -23.02 -1.57 -17.42
C GLY A 92 -23.27 -0.86 -16.09
N LYS A 93 -24.30 -0.01 -16.03
CA LYS A 93 -24.72 0.66 -14.78
C LYS A 93 -25.88 -0.05 -14.06
N ARG A 94 -26.25 -1.28 -14.45
CA ARG A 94 -27.42 -2.03 -13.93
C ARG A 94 -27.09 -2.92 -12.72
N TYR A 95 -26.00 -2.63 -12.02
CA TYR A 95 -25.62 -3.29 -10.78
C TYR A 95 -25.19 -2.26 -9.74
N CYS A 96 -25.04 -2.72 -8.49
CA CYS A 96 -24.42 -1.97 -7.41
C CYS A 96 -23.69 -2.94 -6.47
N LEU A 97 -22.51 -2.58 -5.98
CA LEU A 97 -21.87 -3.32 -4.89
C LEU A 97 -22.75 -3.29 -3.63
N ASN A 98 -22.66 -4.33 -2.81
CA ASN A 98 -23.31 -4.33 -1.49
C ASN A 98 -22.69 -3.26 -0.56
N ALA A 99 -23.29 -3.05 0.61
CA ALA A 99 -22.90 -2.02 1.56
C ALA A 99 -21.44 -2.16 2.02
N GLU A 100 -21.03 -3.37 2.37
CA GLU A 100 -19.67 -3.66 2.83
C GLU A 100 -18.61 -3.38 1.75
N ALA A 101 -18.76 -3.96 0.55
CA ALA A 101 -17.80 -3.72 -0.53
C ALA A 101 -17.78 -2.26 -0.98
N SER A 102 -18.92 -1.55 -0.89
CA SER A 102 -18.97 -0.11 -1.13
C SER A 102 -18.14 0.65 -0.11
N LEU A 103 -18.26 0.35 1.19
CA LEU A 103 -17.45 1.00 2.24
C LEU A 103 -15.96 0.70 2.10
N LEU A 104 -15.58 -0.54 1.78
CA LEU A 104 -14.17 -0.90 1.53
C LEU A 104 -13.57 -0.04 0.40
N LEU A 105 -14.34 0.26 -0.65
CA LEU A 105 -13.88 1.14 -1.74
C LEU A 105 -13.84 2.61 -1.34
N HIS A 106 -14.87 3.14 -0.67
CA HIS A 106 -14.90 4.54 -0.20
C HIS A 106 -13.73 4.84 0.74
N THR A 107 -13.44 3.91 1.65
CA THR A 107 -12.40 4.04 2.67
C THR A 107 -11.00 3.70 2.15
N GLY A 108 -10.86 3.45 0.83
CA GLY A 108 -9.57 3.16 0.21
C GLY A 108 -8.87 1.94 0.80
N SER A 109 -9.62 0.88 1.16
CA SER A 109 -9.05 -0.35 1.67
C SER A 109 -7.97 -0.88 0.72
N THR A 110 -6.82 -1.23 1.29
CA THR A 110 -5.63 -1.66 0.54
C THR A 110 -5.51 -3.18 0.43
N THR A 111 -6.43 -3.92 1.05
CA THR A 111 -6.45 -5.38 1.04
C THR A 111 -7.53 -5.89 0.08
N VAL A 112 -7.20 -6.93 -0.69
CA VAL A 112 -8.16 -7.56 -1.61
C VAL A 112 -9.14 -8.45 -0.82
N PRO A 113 -10.47 -8.21 -0.93
CA PRO A 113 -11.46 -9.04 -0.25
C PRO A 113 -11.55 -10.45 -0.88
N LYS A 114 -11.73 -11.47 -0.03
CA LYS A 114 -11.96 -12.86 -0.47
C LYS A 114 -13.28 -13.03 -1.21
N GLN A 115 -14.28 -12.22 -0.90
CA GLN A 115 -15.55 -12.23 -1.60
C GLN A 115 -16.12 -10.83 -1.67
N ILE A 116 -16.65 -10.47 -2.84
CA ILE A 116 -17.51 -9.29 -2.98
C ILE A 116 -18.88 -9.72 -3.49
N THR A 117 -19.91 -8.97 -3.08
CA THR A 117 -21.28 -9.19 -3.54
C THR A 117 -21.77 -7.98 -4.31
N ILE A 118 -22.43 -8.23 -5.43
CA ILE A 118 -23.20 -7.22 -6.16
C ILE A 118 -24.68 -7.58 -6.15
N VAL A 119 -25.50 -6.55 -6.19
CA VAL A 119 -26.89 -6.65 -6.57
C VAL A 119 -27.03 -6.21 -8.02
N SER A 120 -27.66 -7.03 -8.87
CA SER A 120 -27.92 -6.71 -10.27
C SER A 120 -29.41 -6.66 -10.58
N LYS A 121 -29.78 -5.89 -11.61
CA LYS A 121 -31.15 -5.89 -12.15
C LYS A 121 -31.44 -7.16 -12.96
N ASP A 122 -30.43 -7.67 -13.65
CA ASP A 122 -30.49 -8.77 -14.60
C ASP A 122 -29.37 -9.80 -14.34
N GLY A 123 -29.44 -10.97 -15.00
CA GLY A 123 -28.31 -11.90 -15.10
C GLY A 123 -28.24 -13.07 -14.10
N GLY A 124 -29.29 -13.32 -13.32
CA GLY A 124 -29.43 -14.47 -12.41
C GLY A 124 -28.52 -14.42 -11.19
N THR A 125 -28.92 -15.12 -10.12
CA THR A 125 -28.06 -15.32 -8.95
C THR A 125 -26.98 -16.35 -9.26
N SER A 126 -25.72 -15.98 -9.07
CA SER A 126 -24.58 -16.86 -9.39
C SER A 126 -23.33 -16.50 -8.60
N ILE A 127 -22.37 -17.43 -8.52
CA ILE A 127 -21.05 -17.20 -7.92
C ILE A 127 -20.00 -17.39 -9.02
N VAL A 128 -19.21 -16.36 -9.26
CA VAL A 128 -18.05 -16.39 -10.15
C VAL A 128 -16.82 -16.67 -9.29
N LYS A 129 -16.22 -17.85 -9.45
CA LYS A 129 -14.92 -18.18 -8.84
C LYS A 129 -13.81 -17.45 -9.59
N LEU A 130 -12.87 -16.91 -8.84
CA LEU A 130 -11.76 -16.12 -9.35
C LEU A 130 -10.43 -16.66 -8.76
N PRO A 131 -9.27 -16.26 -9.30
CA PRO A 131 -7.98 -16.73 -8.82
C PRO A 131 -7.74 -16.48 -7.31
N PHE A 132 -6.90 -17.31 -6.69
CA PHE A 132 -6.43 -17.17 -5.30
C PHE A 132 -7.54 -17.10 -4.24
N ASP A 133 -8.53 -17.98 -4.38
CA ASP A 133 -9.69 -18.13 -3.50
C ASP A 133 -10.51 -16.86 -3.33
N THR A 134 -10.53 -16.00 -4.36
CA THR A 134 -11.45 -14.88 -4.40
C THR A 134 -12.72 -15.22 -5.18
N SER A 135 -13.81 -14.51 -4.91
CA SER A 135 -15.08 -14.76 -5.57
C SER A 135 -15.94 -13.49 -5.71
N LEU A 136 -16.78 -13.50 -6.74
CA LEU A 136 -17.80 -12.49 -6.97
C LEU A 136 -19.18 -13.16 -6.89
N VAL A 137 -19.98 -12.76 -5.91
CA VAL A 137 -21.37 -13.19 -5.77
C VAL A 137 -22.27 -12.18 -6.48
N ILE A 138 -23.09 -12.67 -7.40
CA ILE A 138 -24.08 -11.88 -8.13
C ILE A 138 -25.43 -12.28 -7.56
N TYR A 139 -26.14 -11.33 -7.00
CA TYR A 139 -27.49 -11.51 -6.48
C TYR A 139 -28.46 -10.67 -7.32
N GLN A 140 -29.42 -11.30 -7.99
CA GLN A 140 -30.37 -10.58 -8.83
C GLN A 140 -31.57 -10.09 -8.00
N ASP A 141 -31.68 -8.78 -7.83
CA ASP A 141 -32.84 -8.12 -7.22
C ASP A 141 -32.89 -6.65 -7.65
N GLU A 142 -33.68 -6.36 -8.68
CA GLU A 142 -33.79 -4.99 -9.22
C GLU A 142 -34.20 -3.96 -8.16
N LYS A 143 -35.04 -4.36 -7.19
CA LYS A 143 -35.54 -3.43 -6.15
C LYS A 143 -34.44 -3.01 -5.18
N ARG A 144 -33.39 -3.83 -5.03
CA ARG A 144 -32.24 -3.57 -4.16
C ARG A 144 -31.08 -2.86 -4.86
N VAL A 145 -31.14 -2.66 -6.17
CA VAL A 145 -30.14 -1.84 -6.87
C VAL A 145 -30.40 -0.37 -6.53
N SER A 146 -29.52 0.24 -5.75
CA SER A 146 -29.71 1.64 -5.32
C SER A 146 -29.84 2.58 -6.50
N LYS A 147 -30.86 3.44 -6.42
CA LYS A 147 -31.10 4.51 -7.40
C LYS A 147 -30.11 5.65 -7.24
N THR A 148 -29.52 5.81 -6.06
CA THR A 148 -28.57 6.89 -5.74
C THR A 148 -27.11 6.45 -5.84
N ARG A 149 -26.86 5.23 -6.34
CA ARG A 149 -25.51 4.69 -6.56
C ARG A 149 -24.59 5.69 -7.26
N THR A 150 -23.36 5.74 -6.78
CA THR A 150 -22.28 6.54 -7.34
C THR A 150 -21.23 5.63 -7.97
N GLU A 151 -20.17 6.21 -8.52
CA GLU A 151 -19.09 5.50 -9.19
C GLU A 151 -17.75 5.73 -8.51
N ILE A 152 -17.03 4.64 -8.21
CA ILE A 152 -15.64 4.67 -7.71
C ILE A 152 -14.83 3.70 -8.55
N ARG A 153 -13.74 4.16 -9.18
CA ARG A 153 -12.87 3.33 -10.03
C ARG A 153 -13.67 2.55 -11.10
N GLY A 154 -14.71 3.17 -11.67
CA GLY A 154 -15.61 2.56 -12.67
C GLY A 154 -16.59 1.52 -12.10
N LEU A 155 -16.62 1.32 -10.78
CA LEU A 155 -17.54 0.42 -10.10
C LEU A 155 -18.76 1.17 -9.58
N GLN A 156 -19.96 0.61 -9.76
CA GLN A 156 -21.19 1.17 -9.21
C GLN A 156 -21.31 0.79 -7.73
N VAL A 157 -21.33 1.78 -6.84
CA VAL A 157 -21.31 1.58 -5.38
C VAL A 157 -22.42 2.38 -4.70
N LEU A 158 -22.81 1.97 -3.49
CA LEU A 158 -23.67 2.78 -2.64
C LEU A 158 -22.93 4.07 -2.23
N PRO A 159 -23.59 5.24 -2.17
CA PRO A 159 -23.03 6.40 -1.49
C PRO A 159 -22.64 6.04 -0.06
N ILE A 160 -21.59 6.67 0.47
CA ILE A 160 -20.99 6.28 1.75
C ILE A 160 -22.00 6.30 2.91
N ALA A 161 -22.85 7.33 2.96
CA ALA A 161 -23.90 7.45 3.96
C ALA A 161 -24.95 6.33 3.85
N GLU A 162 -25.40 6.02 2.63
CA GLU A 162 -26.33 4.91 2.38
C GLU A 162 -25.67 3.57 2.78
N ALA A 163 -24.41 3.36 2.42
CA ALA A 163 -23.67 2.16 2.75
C ALA A 163 -23.53 1.97 4.28
N LEU A 164 -23.22 3.02 5.05
CA LEU A 164 -23.18 2.99 6.52
C LEU A 164 -24.54 2.64 7.15
N CYS A 165 -25.63 3.10 6.55
CA CYS A 165 -26.98 2.74 7.00
C CYS A 165 -27.30 1.25 6.74
N MET A 166 -26.78 0.71 5.63
CA MET A 166 -27.12 -0.63 5.14
C MET A 166 -26.20 -1.74 5.68
N VAL A 167 -25.00 -1.45 6.17
CA VAL A 167 -24.14 -2.48 6.80
C VAL A 167 -24.70 -2.98 8.13
N GLY A 168 -24.39 -4.22 8.48
CA GLY A 168 -24.73 -4.81 9.78
C GLY A 168 -23.75 -4.40 10.90
N PRO A 169 -24.04 -4.73 12.17
CA PRO A 169 -23.12 -4.48 13.29
C PRO A 169 -21.76 -5.19 13.11
N GLN A 170 -21.75 -6.35 12.47
CA GLN A 170 -20.51 -7.12 12.25
C GLN A 170 -19.45 -6.34 11.45
N PHE A 171 -19.84 -5.39 10.61
CA PHE A 171 -18.89 -4.55 9.88
C PHE A 171 -18.03 -3.70 10.84
N PHE A 172 -18.61 -3.20 11.92
CA PHE A 172 -17.91 -2.38 12.92
C PHE A 172 -16.97 -3.20 13.81
N ILE A 173 -17.14 -4.53 13.82
CA ILE A 173 -16.32 -5.48 14.58
C ILE A 173 -15.20 -6.04 13.69
N ASN A 174 -15.54 -6.44 12.47
CA ASN A 174 -14.59 -7.04 11.52
C ASN A 174 -13.73 -6.00 10.79
N HIS A 175 -14.27 -4.78 10.62
CA HIS A 175 -13.64 -3.68 9.89
C HIS A 175 -13.75 -2.35 10.67
N PRO A 176 -13.27 -2.32 11.93
CA PRO A 176 -13.44 -1.15 12.79
C PRO A 176 -12.79 0.11 12.20
N MET A 177 -11.60 -0.03 11.59
CA MET A 177 -10.90 1.08 10.95
C MET A 177 -11.69 1.65 9.77
N GLU A 178 -12.22 0.79 8.89
CA GLU A 178 -13.05 1.23 7.75
C GLU A 178 -14.35 1.88 8.24
N ALA A 179 -14.93 1.39 9.33
CA ALA A 179 -16.12 2.00 9.92
C ALA A 179 -15.83 3.40 10.50
N GLU A 180 -14.73 3.58 11.24
CA GLU A 180 -14.32 4.91 11.74
C GLU A 180 -14.01 5.88 10.58
N ILE A 181 -13.25 5.45 9.57
CA ILE A 181 -12.96 6.26 8.37
C ILE A 181 -14.27 6.62 7.65
N GLY A 182 -15.16 5.65 7.47
CA GLY A 182 -16.44 5.87 6.82
C GLY A 182 -17.30 6.91 7.54
N LEU A 183 -17.38 6.83 8.87
CA LEU A 183 -18.06 7.82 9.69
C LEU A 183 -17.39 9.19 9.57
N ALA A 184 -16.06 9.28 9.65
CA ALA A 184 -15.32 10.55 9.54
C ALA A 184 -15.53 11.23 8.18
N MET A 185 -15.72 10.46 7.10
CA MET A 185 -15.98 10.98 5.76
C MET A 185 -17.40 11.56 5.59
N VAL A 186 -18.36 11.21 6.44
CA VAL A 186 -19.72 11.80 6.44
C VAL A 186 -19.71 13.14 7.16
N ARG A 187 -19.91 14.24 6.44
CA ARG A 187 -19.77 15.58 7.01
C ARG A 187 -20.99 16.03 7.77
N ASP A 188 -22.18 15.85 7.19
CA ASP A 188 -23.45 16.23 7.80
C ASP A 188 -24.26 14.97 8.08
N PRO A 189 -24.72 14.73 9.33
CA PRO A 189 -25.62 13.62 9.62
C PRO A 189 -26.94 13.68 8.82
N ALA A 190 -27.28 14.81 8.20
CA ALA A 190 -28.37 14.89 7.22
C ALA A 190 -28.23 13.87 6.07
N GLU A 191 -27.00 13.56 5.65
CA GLU A 191 -26.72 12.56 4.61
C GLU A 191 -27.16 11.16 5.08
N LEU A 192 -26.94 10.82 6.35
CA LEU A 192 -27.42 9.56 6.94
C LEU A 192 -28.94 9.60 7.12
N LEU A 193 -29.47 10.71 7.61
CA LEU A 193 -30.91 10.89 7.87
C LEU A 193 -31.76 10.72 6.61
N ALA A 194 -31.26 11.16 5.45
CA ALA A 194 -31.95 10.97 4.17
C ALA A 194 -32.25 9.50 3.88
N THR A 195 -31.34 8.58 4.24
CA THR A 195 -31.55 7.13 4.12
C THR A 195 -32.33 6.58 5.31
N LEU A 196 -32.00 6.98 6.55
CA LEU A 196 -32.60 6.43 7.77
C LEU A 196 -34.09 6.75 7.92
N LEU A 197 -34.56 7.86 7.36
CA LEU A 197 -35.97 8.29 7.41
C LEU A 197 -36.78 7.87 6.17
N MET A 198 -36.15 7.22 5.19
CA MET A 198 -36.83 6.84 3.95
C MET A 198 -37.80 5.67 4.19
N GLY A 199 -38.99 5.73 3.60
CA GLY A 199 -39.98 4.64 3.68
C GLY A 199 -40.40 4.35 5.12
N ASN A 200 -40.23 3.10 5.56
CA ASN A 200 -40.59 2.65 6.92
C ASN A 200 -39.57 3.01 8.01
N CYS A 201 -38.63 3.93 7.70
CA CYS A 201 -37.47 4.23 8.51
C CYS A 201 -36.55 3.01 8.77
N LEU A 202 -35.35 3.26 9.28
CA LEU A 202 -34.37 2.22 9.65
C LEU A 202 -33.96 2.37 11.12
N PRO A 203 -34.86 2.11 12.09
CA PRO A 203 -34.61 2.40 13.51
C PRO A 203 -33.39 1.65 14.08
N THR A 204 -33.18 0.39 13.70
CA THR A 204 -32.02 -0.40 14.14
C THR A 204 -30.70 0.17 13.61
N ALA A 205 -30.68 0.64 12.36
CA ALA A 205 -29.50 1.27 11.77
C ALA A 205 -29.25 2.66 12.41
N ALA A 206 -30.31 3.42 12.66
CA ALA A 206 -30.24 4.71 13.32
C ALA A 206 -29.69 4.60 14.75
N ALA A 207 -30.18 3.65 15.55
CA ALA A 207 -29.67 3.35 16.88
C ALA A 207 -28.18 3.00 16.87
N ARG A 208 -27.77 2.16 15.92
CA ARG A 208 -26.36 1.77 15.71
C ARG A 208 -25.49 2.97 15.36
N LEU A 209 -25.87 3.75 14.35
CA LEU A 209 -25.08 4.88 13.87
C LEU A 209 -25.03 6.02 14.90
N ALA A 210 -26.11 6.27 15.65
CA ALA A 210 -26.08 7.22 16.74
C ALA A 210 -25.08 6.82 17.84
N GLY A 211 -25.02 5.52 18.18
CA GLY A 211 -24.01 4.99 19.10
C GLY A 211 -22.59 5.09 18.55
N ALA A 212 -22.40 4.75 17.27
CA ALA A 212 -21.11 4.82 16.59
C ALA A 212 -20.57 6.25 16.47
N LEU A 213 -21.43 7.23 16.16
CA LEU A 213 -21.09 8.65 16.13
C LEU A 213 -20.73 9.15 17.53
N THR A 214 -21.47 8.74 18.56
CA THR A 214 -21.14 9.09 19.94
C THR A 214 -19.76 8.56 20.34
N PHE A 215 -19.45 7.31 19.99
CA PHE A 215 -18.15 6.68 20.24
C PHE A 215 -17.00 7.41 19.53
N THR A 216 -17.21 7.86 18.30
CA THR A 216 -16.22 8.60 17.48
C THR A 216 -16.21 10.11 17.76
N ASN A 217 -16.56 10.52 18.98
CA ASN A 217 -16.57 11.91 19.46
C ASN A 217 -17.49 12.87 18.67
N ARG A 218 -18.58 12.35 18.10
CA ARG A 218 -19.62 13.11 17.37
C ARG A 218 -20.99 12.97 18.03
N LYS A 219 -21.04 13.20 19.35
CA LYS A 219 -22.25 13.05 20.17
C LYS A 219 -23.44 13.86 19.65
N ASP A 220 -23.23 15.11 19.26
CA ASP A 220 -24.29 15.99 18.76
C ASP A 220 -24.95 15.45 17.47
N ASP A 221 -24.15 14.84 16.59
CA ASP A 221 -24.64 14.20 15.37
C ASP A 221 -25.47 12.96 15.70
N GLY A 222 -25.02 12.16 16.68
CA GLY A 222 -25.79 11.02 17.20
C GLY A 222 -27.12 11.44 17.82
N GLU A 223 -27.13 12.50 18.63
CA GLU A 223 -28.35 13.06 19.21
C GLU A 223 -29.32 13.60 18.15
N ARG A 224 -28.80 14.22 17.10
CA ARG A 224 -29.61 14.69 15.96
C ARG A 224 -30.31 13.54 15.26
N ILE A 225 -29.65 12.39 15.10
CA ILE A 225 -30.27 11.17 14.57
C ILE A 225 -31.41 10.68 15.46
N ILE A 226 -31.17 10.59 16.78
CA ILE A 226 -32.18 10.15 17.75
C ILE A 226 -33.40 11.08 17.72
N LYS A 227 -33.18 12.40 17.77
CA LYS A 227 -34.26 13.40 17.74
C LYS A 227 -35.09 13.31 16.45
N ALA A 228 -34.44 13.07 15.31
CA ALA A 228 -35.14 12.93 14.04
C ALA A 228 -36.01 11.67 13.97
N LEU A 229 -35.50 10.52 14.42
CA LEU A 229 -36.27 9.27 14.44
C LEU A 229 -37.43 9.33 15.45
N ASN A 230 -37.23 9.94 16.62
CA ASN A 230 -38.29 10.15 17.59
C ASN A 230 -39.44 11.00 16.99
N LYS A 231 -39.11 12.06 16.25
CA LYS A 231 -40.10 12.89 15.53
C LYS A 231 -40.84 12.12 14.44
N ALA A 232 -40.19 11.11 13.84
CA ALA A 232 -40.80 10.20 12.88
C ALA A 232 -41.61 9.06 13.55
N GLY A 233 -41.80 9.10 14.88
CA GLY A 233 -42.58 8.09 15.61
C GLY A 233 -41.78 6.85 16.03
N HIS A 234 -40.45 6.86 15.89
CA HIS A 234 -39.58 5.75 16.24
C HIS A 234 -38.68 6.09 17.41
N ALA A 235 -39.07 5.67 18.62
CA ALA A 235 -38.21 5.76 19.79
C ALA A 235 -36.99 4.83 19.64
N ILE A 236 -35.79 5.39 19.64
CA ILE A 236 -34.53 4.62 19.53
C ILE A 236 -33.58 4.92 20.68
N GLN A 237 -32.79 3.90 21.07
CA GLN A 237 -31.69 4.02 22.02
C GLN A 237 -30.37 3.78 21.29
N ALA A 238 -29.41 4.69 21.43
CA ALA A 238 -28.09 4.55 20.83
C ALA A 238 -27.37 3.29 21.37
N LYS A 239 -26.76 2.53 20.47
CA LYS A 239 -25.95 1.35 20.81
C LYS A 239 -24.62 1.40 20.05
N ASN A 240 -23.50 1.46 20.77
CA ASN A 240 -22.18 1.39 20.18
C ASN A 240 -21.97 0.02 19.51
N PRO A 241 -21.67 -0.05 18.20
CA PRO A 241 -21.38 -1.31 17.52
C PRO A 241 -19.91 -1.72 17.55
N PHE A 242 -19.00 -0.84 17.98
CA PHE A 242 -17.57 -1.14 18.03
C PHE A 242 -17.23 -2.02 19.25
N GLU A 243 -16.26 -2.92 19.07
CA GLU A 243 -15.56 -3.65 20.15
C GLU A 243 -14.20 -3.02 20.46
N LEU A 244 -14.13 -1.70 20.32
CA LEU A 244 -12.96 -0.89 20.68
C LEU A 244 -13.22 -0.18 22.00
N THR A 245 -12.19 -0.06 22.83
CA THR A 245 -12.25 0.71 24.08
C THR A 245 -12.29 2.21 23.82
N GLU A 246 -11.63 2.66 22.76
CA GLU A 246 -11.55 4.07 22.37
C GLU A 246 -11.42 4.19 20.83
N PRO A 247 -11.87 5.31 20.24
CA PRO A 247 -11.71 5.54 18.81
C PRO A 247 -10.24 5.72 18.45
N THR A 248 -9.81 5.17 17.31
CA THR A 248 -8.43 5.28 16.83
C THR A 248 -8.22 6.51 15.95
N ILE A 249 -9.31 7.16 15.54
CA ILE A 249 -9.29 8.38 14.73
C ILE A 249 -9.76 9.55 15.58
N SER A 250 -8.87 10.51 15.78
CA SER A 250 -9.23 11.79 16.40
C SER A 250 -10.15 12.60 15.51
N GLN A 251 -11.03 13.41 16.11
CA GLN A 251 -11.91 14.32 15.38
C GLN A 251 -11.06 15.29 14.54
N SER A 252 -11.28 15.26 13.23
CA SER A 252 -10.49 16.03 12.26
C SER A 252 -11.39 16.51 11.12
N ARG A 253 -10.97 17.60 10.46
CA ARG A 253 -11.56 18.05 9.18
C ARG A 253 -10.98 17.31 7.96
N GLU A 254 -10.03 16.40 8.22
CA GLU A 254 -9.43 15.52 7.23
C GLU A 254 -10.50 14.69 6.53
N LYS A 255 -10.34 14.52 5.22
CA LYS A 255 -11.30 13.84 4.33
C LYS A 255 -10.64 12.74 3.52
N SER A 256 -9.32 12.73 3.42
CA SER A 256 -8.59 11.68 2.74
C SER A 256 -8.71 10.39 3.55
N PRO A 257 -9.36 9.34 3.00
CA PRO A 257 -9.44 8.06 3.70
C PRO A 257 -8.05 7.47 3.95
N TYR A 258 -7.06 7.80 3.10
CA TYR A 258 -5.69 7.34 3.23
C TYR A 258 -4.95 8.01 4.39
N VAL A 259 -5.14 9.32 4.60
CA VAL A 259 -4.58 10.02 5.76
C VAL A 259 -5.21 9.51 7.06
N LEU A 260 -6.54 9.36 7.07
CA LEU A 260 -7.27 8.83 8.23
C LEU A 260 -6.80 7.42 8.59
N ARG A 261 -6.56 6.57 7.59
CA ARG A 261 -5.98 5.24 7.75
C ARG A 261 -4.59 5.27 8.36
N ILE A 262 -3.70 6.11 7.86
CA ILE A 262 -2.33 6.23 8.39
C ILE A 262 -2.34 6.66 9.86
N ARG A 263 -3.20 7.64 10.21
CA ARG A 263 -3.37 8.08 11.60
C ARG A 263 -3.95 6.96 12.49
N SER A 264 -4.95 6.24 11.99
CA SER A 264 -5.56 5.10 12.69
C SER A 264 -4.54 3.97 12.94
N MET A 265 -3.77 3.59 11.92
CA MET A 265 -2.68 2.62 12.03
C MET A 265 -1.66 3.07 13.09
N TRP A 266 -1.25 4.34 13.06
CA TRP A 266 -0.30 4.88 14.04
C TRP A 266 -0.85 4.80 15.47
N ALA A 267 -2.08 5.29 15.69
CA ALA A 267 -2.72 5.28 17.00
C ALA A 267 -2.90 3.86 17.54
N THR A 268 -3.34 2.93 16.70
CA THR A 268 -3.59 1.52 17.09
C THR A 268 -2.32 0.79 17.48
N TRP A 269 -1.21 1.05 16.79
CA TRP A 269 0.00 0.25 16.89
C TRP A 269 1.08 0.83 17.81
N ARG A 270 0.91 2.07 18.24
CA ARG A 270 1.86 2.79 19.09
C ARG A 270 2.24 1.99 20.34
N GLU A 271 1.25 1.56 21.12
CA GLU A 271 1.49 0.86 22.39
C GLU A 271 2.07 -0.54 22.19
N ASP A 272 1.64 -1.24 21.12
CA ASP A 272 2.23 -2.53 20.75
C ASP A 272 3.74 -2.40 20.48
N VAL A 273 4.18 -1.31 19.83
CA VAL A 273 5.60 -1.04 19.61
C VAL A 273 6.32 -0.78 20.93
N ILE A 274 5.78 0.10 21.79
CA ILE A 274 6.41 0.45 23.08
C ILE A 274 6.58 -0.78 23.98
N GLN A 275 5.58 -1.67 24.02
CA GLN A 275 5.60 -2.86 24.87
C GLN A 275 6.56 -3.95 24.37
N ASN A 276 6.83 -4.00 23.07
CA ASN A 276 7.59 -5.10 22.44
C ASN A 276 8.98 -4.68 21.93
N PHE A 277 9.39 -3.43 22.15
CA PHE A 277 10.70 -2.91 21.74
C PHE A 277 11.54 -2.53 22.98
N PRO A 278 12.86 -2.75 22.99
CA PRO A 278 13.69 -2.37 24.14
C PRO A 278 13.70 -0.85 24.35
N LYS A 279 13.92 -0.42 25.60
CA LYS A 279 14.00 1.00 25.95
C LYS A 279 15.19 1.69 25.27
N ALA A 280 15.01 2.97 24.97
CA ALA A 280 16.03 3.79 24.31
C ALA A 280 17.32 3.88 25.14
N PRO A 281 18.51 3.56 24.59
CA PRO A 281 19.81 3.69 25.27
C PRO A 281 20.22 5.13 25.62
N ARG A 282 19.47 6.12 25.13
CA ARG A 282 19.77 7.56 25.08
C ARG A 282 20.78 7.92 23.98
N ILE A 283 20.65 9.13 23.45
CA ILE A 283 21.54 9.66 22.41
C ILE A 283 23.01 9.59 22.89
N PRO A 284 23.92 9.00 22.10
CA PRO A 284 25.33 8.87 22.45
C PRO A 284 25.98 10.20 22.79
N LYS A 285 26.84 10.22 23.82
CA LYS A 285 27.62 11.42 24.18
C LYS A 285 28.67 11.79 23.15
N SER A 286 29.16 10.81 22.37
CA SER A 286 30.12 11.02 21.29
C SER A 286 29.51 10.64 19.94
N PRO A 287 29.03 11.63 19.16
CA PRO A 287 28.55 11.40 17.80
C PRO A 287 29.59 10.70 16.94
N ALA A 288 30.88 11.01 17.12
CA ALA A 288 31.97 10.39 16.36
C ALA A 288 32.05 8.86 16.55
N VAL A 289 31.86 8.36 17.78
CA VAL A 289 31.85 6.91 18.05
C VAL A 289 30.67 6.24 17.37
N TYR A 290 29.48 6.86 17.46
CA TYR A 290 28.28 6.33 16.81
C TYR A 290 28.42 6.30 15.27
N MET A 291 28.97 7.36 14.67
CA MET A 291 29.23 7.40 13.22
C MET A 291 30.27 6.36 12.79
N LYS A 292 31.26 6.06 13.62
CA LYS A 292 32.23 4.98 13.38
C LYS A 292 31.54 3.61 13.37
N GLN A 293 30.67 3.33 14.33
CA GLN A 293 29.90 2.08 14.40
C GLN A 293 28.99 1.91 13.18
N ILE A 294 28.34 2.98 12.71
CA ILE A 294 27.58 2.96 11.45
C ILE A 294 28.49 2.56 10.29
N GLN A 295 29.67 3.18 10.18
CA GLN A 295 30.61 2.90 9.10
C GLN A 295 31.10 1.45 9.11
N GLU A 296 31.37 0.89 10.30
CA GLU A 296 31.80 -0.50 10.47
C GLU A 296 30.71 -1.51 10.02
N ARG A 297 29.42 -1.13 10.09
CA ARG A 297 28.30 -1.97 9.64
C ARG A 297 27.94 -1.79 8.16
N TYR A 298 28.57 -0.86 7.43
CA TYR A 298 28.21 -0.53 6.05
C TYR A 298 28.21 -1.74 5.10
N VAL A 299 29.27 -2.56 5.12
CA VAL A 299 29.41 -3.68 4.17
C VAL A 299 28.28 -4.69 4.37
N ALA A 300 28.05 -5.10 5.62
CA ALA A 300 26.95 -5.99 5.98
C ALA A 300 25.58 -5.38 5.64
N ASP A 301 25.38 -4.09 5.91
CA ASP A 301 24.13 -3.39 5.59
C ASP A 301 23.86 -3.38 4.09
N ALA A 302 24.84 -2.97 3.27
CA ALA A 302 24.72 -2.91 1.83
C ALA A 302 24.47 -4.29 1.22
N TYR A 303 25.22 -5.32 1.64
CA TYR A 303 25.04 -6.69 1.17
C TYR A 303 23.61 -7.17 1.42
N ASN A 304 23.17 -7.14 2.67
CA ASN A 304 21.87 -7.68 3.04
C ASN A 304 20.71 -6.86 2.43
N SER A 305 20.83 -5.54 2.45
CA SER A 305 19.80 -4.64 1.92
C SER A 305 19.64 -4.77 0.41
N LEU A 306 20.72 -4.92 -0.36
CA LEU A 306 20.66 -5.13 -1.81
C LEU A 306 20.16 -6.54 -2.15
N SER A 307 20.66 -7.57 -1.47
CA SER A 307 20.26 -8.95 -1.74
C SER A 307 18.79 -9.23 -1.39
N ILE A 308 18.21 -8.54 -0.40
CA ILE A 308 16.76 -8.61 -0.12
C ILE A 308 15.91 -8.18 -1.32
N GLU A 309 16.38 -7.19 -2.09
CA GLU A 309 15.74 -6.70 -3.32
C GLU A 309 16.09 -7.55 -4.56
N GLY A 310 16.93 -8.58 -4.40
CA GLY A 310 17.29 -9.54 -5.45
C GLY A 310 18.55 -9.22 -6.25
N TYR A 311 19.30 -8.18 -5.89
CA TYR A 311 20.59 -7.88 -6.51
C TYR A 311 21.64 -8.94 -6.14
N GLN A 312 22.53 -9.25 -7.09
CA GLN A 312 23.62 -10.20 -6.91
C GLN A 312 24.91 -9.43 -6.60
N VAL A 313 25.18 -9.22 -5.32
CA VAL A 313 26.35 -8.44 -4.85
C VAL A 313 27.22 -9.29 -3.91
N THR A 314 28.52 -9.02 -3.90
CA THR A 314 29.49 -9.64 -2.98
C THR A 314 30.12 -8.60 -2.08
N ASP A 315 30.69 -9.04 -0.96
CA ASP A 315 31.40 -8.14 -0.03
C ASP A 315 32.57 -7.44 -0.72
N GLU A 316 33.30 -8.13 -1.60
CA GLU A 316 34.42 -7.54 -2.36
C GLU A 316 33.95 -6.41 -3.28
N LEU A 317 32.82 -6.59 -3.96
CA LEU A 317 32.24 -5.54 -4.82
C LEU A 317 31.85 -4.31 -3.98
N ILE A 318 31.22 -4.53 -2.83
CA ILE A 318 30.75 -3.46 -1.95
C ILE A 318 31.94 -2.70 -1.35
N GLU A 319 32.97 -3.42 -0.89
CA GLU A 319 34.20 -2.81 -0.38
C GLU A 319 34.93 -2.01 -1.45
N ARG A 320 35.05 -2.55 -2.67
CA ARG A 320 35.66 -1.87 -3.80
C ARG A 320 34.96 -0.53 -4.07
N ILE A 321 33.62 -0.53 -4.11
CA ILE A 321 32.80 0.67 -4.31
C ILE A 321 33.00 1.72 -3.20
N ALA A 322 33.18 1.27 -1.95
CA ALA A 322 33.42 2.16 -0.82
C ALA A 322 34.83 2.77 -0.81
N LYS A 323 35.85 2.01 -1.26
CA LYS A 323 37.26 2.44 -1.27
C LYS A 323 37.60 3.33 -2.47
N GLU A 324 37.12 2.99 -3.67
CA GLU A 324 37.68 3.51 -4.92
C GLU A 324 37.04 4.80 -5.44
N GLY A 325 36.07 5.41 -4.74
CA GLY A 325 35.60 6.75 -5.09
C GLY A 325 35.20 6.93 -6.56
N TRP A 326 34.64 5.92 -7.23
CA TRP A 326 34.20 5.90 -8.64
C TRP A 326 35.15 6.56 -9.66
N ASN A 327 35.91 5.73 -10.37
CA ASN A 327 36.52 6.14 -11.63
C ASN A 327 35.71 5.52 -12.81
N PRO A 328 35.01 6.34 -13.62
CA PRO A 328 34.22 5.88 -14.78
C PRO A 328 35.04 5.21 -15.89
N GLU A 329 36.37 5.19 -15.78
CA GLU A 329 37.25 4.54 -16.74
C GLU A 329 37.56 3.08 -16.41
N ILE A 330 37.13 2.56 -15.25
CA ILE A 330 37.58 1.24 -14.76
C ILE A 330 37.00 0.05 -15.55
N SER A 331 35.79 0.15 -16.13
CA SER A 331 35.30 -0.80 -17.14
C SER A 331 33.95 -0.37 -17.72
N GLU A 332 33.78 -0.44 -19.05
CA GLU A 332 32.47 -0.31 -19.73
C GLU A 332 31.47 -1.41 -19.31
N GLU A 333 31.96 -2.51 -18.75
CA GLU A 333 31.17 -3.62 -18.22
C GLU A 333 30.49 -3.24 -16.90
N ASP A 334 31.20 -2.54 -16.01
CA ASP A 334 30.66 -2.08 -14.71
C ASP A 334 29.60 -0.98 -14.88
N LYS A 335 29.69 -0.15 -15.94
CA LYS A 335 28.65 0.84 -16.28
C LYS A 335 27.32 0.22 -16.68
N LYS A 336 27.35 -1.04 -17.15
CA LYS A 336 26.16 -1.77 -17.63
C LYS A 336 25.68 -2.82 -16.64
N SER A 337 26.51 -3.14 -15.64
CA SER A 337 26.13 -4.03 -14.54
C SER A 337 25.07 -3.37 -13.65
N LYS A 338 23.85 -3.91 -13.70
CA LYS A 338 22.73 -3.48 -12.84
C LYS A 338 23.11 -3.58 -11.35
N ASP A 339 23.82 -4.62 -10.95
CA ASP A 339 24.24 -4.86 -9.57
C ASP A 339 25.30 -3.85 -9.11
N THR A 340 26.29 -3.54 -9.96
CA THR A 340 27.32 -2.53 -9.67
C THR A 340 26.69 -1.14 -9.50
N LEU A 341 25.78 -0.75 -10.40
CA LEU A 341 25.06 0.52 -10.31
C LEU A 341 24.22 0.62 -9.03
N ALA A 342 23.54 -0.46 -8.65
CA ALA A 342 22.73 -0.50 -7.44
C ALA A 342 23.59 -0.41 -6.17
N ALA A 343 24.71 -1.11 -6.12
CA ALA A 343 25.65 -1.04 -5.01
C ALA A 343 26.28 0.36 -4.88
N ARG A 344 26.62 1.01 -6.00
CA ARG A 344 27.10 2.39 -5.99
C ARG A 344 26.04 3.37 -5.52
N GLY A 345 24.81 3.23 -6.02
CA GLY A 345 23.68 4.04 -5.59
C GLY A 345 23.44 3.92 -4.09
N TYR A 346 23.46 2.69 -3.57
CA TYR A 346 23.32 2.44 -2.14
C TYR A 346 24.40 3.13 -1.31
N PHE A 347 25.66 3.09 -1.75
CA PHE A 347 26.76 3.80 -1.10
C PHE A 347 26.53 5.33 -1.03
N LEU A 348 26.09 5.93 -2.13
CA LEU A 348 25.82 7.37 -2.19
C LEU A 348 24.69 7.75 -1.23
N ALA A 349 23.58 7.02 -1.28
CA ALA A 349 22.46 7.24 -0.36
C ALA A 349 22.85 7.02 1.11
N PHE A 350 23.68 6.01 1.41
CA PHE A 350 24.19 5.76 2.76
C PHE A 350 24.98 6.95 3.30
N ASN A 351 25.79 7.62 2.46
CA ASN A 351 26.50 8.83 2.88
C ASN A 351 25.56 10.01 3.14
N GLU A 352 24.53 10.22 2.33
CA GLU A 352 23.51 11.24 2.58
C GLU A 352 22.75 10.98 3.90
N VAL A 353 22.40 9.72 4.16
CA VAL A 353 21.75 9.31 5.42
C VAL A 353 22.66 9.56 6.62
N LYS A 354 23.98 9.35 6.47
CA LYS A 354 24.95 9.70 7.51
C LYS A 354 24.97 11.19 7.82
N GLU A 355 24.88 12.07 6.82
CA GLU A 355 24.77 13.52 7.05
C GLU A 355 23.47 13.87 7.79
N SER A 356 22.34 13.27 7.42
CA SER A 356 21.09 13.41 8.16
C SER A 356 21.21 12.93 9.62
N ILE A 357 21.89 11.81 9.87
CA ILE A 357 22.12 11.30 11.23
C ILE A 357 22.97 12.25 12.05
N LYS A 358 23.98 12.92 11.48
CA LYS A 358 24.75 13.94 12.21
C LYS A 358 23.84 15.06 12.73
N LEU A 359 22.88 15.52 11.93
CA LEU A 359 21.89 16.52 12.35
C LEU A 359 21.01 16.00 13.51
N ILE A 360 20.56 14.74 13.42
CA ILE A 360 19.75 14.10 14.46
C ILE A 360 20.54 13.99 15.78
N LEU A 361 21.81 13.57 15.72
CA LEU A 361 22.69 13.49 16.89
C LEU A 361 22.99 14.88 17.47
N ALA A 362 23.00 15.91 16.63
CA ALA A 362 23.07 17.32 17.01
C ALA A 362 21.74 17.89 17.54
N ARG A 363 20.76 17.04 17.84
CA ARG A 363 19.46 17.36 18.47
C ARG A 363 18.43 18.05 17.56
N SER A 364 18.63 18.06 16.25
CA SER A 364 17.56 18.42 15.32
C SER A 364 16.39 17.42 15.44
N ASN A 365 15.16 17.90 15.24
CA ASN A 365 13.98 17.01 15.22
C ASN A 365 14.15 15.97 14.10
N SER A 366 14.09 14.69 14.46
CA SER A 366 14.35 13.62 13.49
C SER A 366 13.28 13.53 12.40
N GLY A 367 12.03 13.84 12.69
CA GLY A 367 10.95 13.87 11.70
C GLY A 367 11.17 14.96 10.64
N ASP A 368 11.52 16.17 11.06
CA ASP A 368 11.85 17.28 10.14
C ASP A 368 13.07 16.96 9.26
N VAL A 369 14.13 16.38 9.86
CA VAL A 369 15.33 15.97 9.12
C VAL A 369 14.98 14.94 8.04
N VAL A 370 14.31 13.85 8.39
CA VAL A 370 14.00 12.80 7.40
C VAL A 370 12.98 13.28 6.35
N ARG A 371 12.02 14.15 6.73
CA ARG A 371 11.08 14.78 5.79
C ARG A 371 11.83 15.54 4.71
N LYS A 372 12.83 16.35 5.08
CA LYS A 372 13.63 17.15 4.14
C LYS A 372 14.59 16.30 3.30
N SER A 373 15.23 15.29 3.89
CA SER A 373 16.33 14.57 3.24
C SER A 373 15.92 13.34 2.43
N HIS A 374 14.73 12.75 2.62
CA HIS A 374 14.42 11.46 1.99
C HIS A 374 14.41 11.48 0.44
N HIS A 375 14.05 12.62 -0.17
CA HIS A 375 14.15 12.80 -1.61
C HIS A 375 15.61 12.84 -2.09
N ASP A 376 16.51 13.45 -1.31
CA ASP A 376 17.94 13.49 -1.63
C ASP A 376 18.56 12.09 -1.53
N TRP A 377 18.16 11.31 -0.51
CA TRP A 377 18.58 9.90 -0.39
C TRP A 377 18.15 9.08 -1.61
N TYR A 378 16.90 9.27 -2.06
CA TYR A 378 16.37 8.60 -3.25
C TYR A 378 17.11 9.04 -4.52
N ALA A 379 17.35 10.35 -4.69
CA ALA A 379 18.09 10.88 -5.81
C ALA A 379 19.53 10.32 -5.85
N ALA A 380 20.24 10.32 -4.72
CA ALA A 380 21.57 9.73 -4.59
C ALA A 380 21.58 8.23 -4.93
N MET A 381 20.55 7.49 -4.49
CA MET A 381 20.41 6.06 -4.76
C MET A 381 20.29 5.72 -6.23
N PHE A 382 19.57 6.52 -7.01
CA PHE A 382 19.29 6.21 -8.42
C PHE A 382 20.11 7.05 -9.41
N ASN A 383 20.88 8.03 -8.94
CA ASN A 383 21.74 8.85 -9.80
C ASN A 383 22.69 8.03 -10.68
N PRO A 384 23.37 6.96 -10.20
CA PRO A 384 24.20 6.13 -11.08
C PRO A 384 23.43 5.50 -12.25
N THR A 385 22.19 5.06 -12.02
CA THR A 385 21.32 4.49 -13.05
C THR A 385 20.86 5.54 -14.07
N VAL A 386 20.66 6.79 -13.64
CA VAL A 386 20.38 7.92 -14.53
C VAL A 386 21.61 8.30 -15.36
N LEU A 387 22.80 8.34 -14.76
CA LEU A 387 24.05 8.62 -15.48
C LEU A 387 24.37 7.54 -16.52
N ALA A 388 24.00 6.29 -16.25
CA ALA A 388 24.11 5.18 -17.20
C ALA A 388 23.04 5.24 -18.33
N GLY A 389 22.12 6.21 -18.31
CA GLY A 389 21.06 6.35 -19.31
C GLY A 389 19.94 5.29 -19.21
N ILE A 390 19.92 4.50 -18.13
CA ILE A 390 18.91 3.45 -17.90
C ILE A 390 17.61 4.07 -17.39
N LEU A 391 17.70 5.10 -16.55
CA LEU A 391 16.56 5.88 -16.07
C LEU A 391 16.63 7.32 -16.59
N GLN A 392 15.46 7.92 -16.79
CA GLN A 392 15.34 9.32 -17.19
C GLN A 392 15.43 10.23 -15.97
N ARG A 393 16.11 11.39 -16.10
CA ARG A 393 16.32 12.34 -15.00
C ARG A 393 15.03 12.76 -14.29
N HIS A 394 13.94 12.96 -15.04
CA HIS A 394 12.66 13.37 -14.48
C HIS A 394 12.02 12.31 -13.56
N GLN A 395 12.48 11.05 -13.61
CA GLN A 395 11.99 9.99 -12.71
C GLN A 395 12.53 10.14 -11.28
N LEU A 396 13.49 11.03 -11.04
CA LEU A 396 14.00 11.36 -9.70
C LEU A 396 13.32 12.59 -9.06
N ALA A 397 12.44 13.27 -9.78
CA ALA A 397 11.89 14.56 -9.37
C ALA A 397 10.90 14.50 -8.19
N GLY A 398 10.42 13.31 -7.81
CA GLY A 398 9.45 13.17 -6.73
C GLY A 398 8.87 11.77 -6.64
N TYR A 399 7.67 11.67 -6.08
CA TYR A 399 6.95 10.41 -5.96
C TYR A 399 6.48 9.88 -7.32
N ARG A 400 6.19 8.58 -7.35
CA ARG A 400 5.74 7.91 -8.57
C ARG A 400 4.43 8.48 -9.09
N THR A 401 4.31 8.50 -10.40
CA THR A 401 3.11 8.98 -11.12
C THR A 401 2.24 7.83 -11.65
N GLY A 402 2.68 6.59 -11.47
CA GLY A 402 2.01 5.38 -11.95
C GLY A 402 1.81 4.33 -10.84
N PRO A 403 1.05 3.26 -11.14
CA PRO A 403 0.84 2.15 -10.22
C PRO A 403 2.12 1.31 -10.06
N VAL A 404 2.27 0.70 -8.90
CA VAL A 404 3.31 -0.27 -8.55
C VAL A 404 2.69 -1.39 -7.72
N PHE A 405 3.36 -2.54 -7.68
CA PHE A 405 2.86 -3.73 -7.00
C PHE A 405 3.97 -4.37 -6.18
N ILE A 406 3.62 -4.88 -5.01
CA ILE A 406 4.54 -5.57 -4.12
C ILE A 406 4.39 -7.07 -4.35
N ARG A 407 5.50 -7.73 -4.69
CA ARG A 407 5.48 -9.17 -4.98
C ARG A 407 5.07 -9.98 -3.74
N ASN A 408 4.18 -10.95 -3.95
CA ASN A 408 3.64 -11.88 -2.95
C ASN A 408 2.97 -11.19 -1.75
N SER A 409 2.34 -10.03 -1.97
CA SER A 409 1.57 -9.32 -0.94
C SER A 409 0.11 -9.20 -1.36
N LEU A 410 -0.80 -9.35 -0.39
CA LEU A 410 -2.23 -9.01 -0.50
C LEU A 410 -2.48 -7.50 -0.39
N HIS A 411 -1.49 -6.76 0.10
CA HIS A 411 -1.55 -5.31 0.19
C HIS A 411 -1.25 -4.67 -1.17
N THR A 412 -2.13 -3.76 -1.55
CA THR A 412 -1.97 -2.91 -2.74
C THR A 412 -1.48 -1.53 -2.32
N PRO A 413 -0.33 -1.06 -2.85
CA PRO A 413 0.18 0.28 -2.61
C PRO A 413 -0.84 1.39 -2.89
N LEU A 414 -0.68 2.52 -2.21
CA LEU A 414 -1.59 3.65 -2.35
C LEU A 414 -1.64 4.19 -3.79
N PRO A 415 -2.79 4.69 -4.26
CA PRO A 415 -2.86 5.31 -5.58
C PRO A 415 -2.08 6.63 -5.60
N ARG A 416 -1.68 7.09 -6.79
CA ARG A 416 -0.86 8.30 -6.95
C ARG A 416 -1.49 9.53 -6.30
N GLU A 417 -2.82 9.65 -6.35
CA GLU A 417 -3.59 10.77 -5.82
C GLU A 417 -3.53 10.86 -4.29
N ALA A 418 -3.17 9.76 -3.62
CA ALA A 418 -3.07 9.69 -2.17
C ALA A 418 -1.64 9.91 -1.65
N LEU A 419 -0.62 9.86 -2.51
CA LEU A 419 0.77 9.78 -2.06
C LEU A 419 1.23 11.01 -1.28
N LEU A 420 0.94 12.21 -1.77
CA LEU A 420 1.40 13.45 -1.15
C LEU A 420 0.82 13.59 0.27
N ASP A 421 -0.50 13.62 0.39
CA ASP A 421 -1.20 13.76 1.67
C ASP A 421 -0.81 12.65 2.66
N SER A 422 -0.62 11.42 2.16
CA SER A 422 -0.22 10.28 3.00
C SER A 422 1.21 10.39 3.52
N MET A 423 2.13 10.87 2.68
CA MET A 423 3.51 11.10 3.09
C MET A 423 3.63 12.28 4.05
N GLU A 424 2.86 13.35 3.82
CA GLU A 424 2.77 14.48 4.77
C GLU A 424 2.25 14.00 6.13
N ALA A 425 1.15 13.24 6.13
CA ALA A 425 0.60 12.67 7.37
C ALA A 425 1.59 11.76 8.10
N LEU A 426 2.34 10.92 7.36
CA LEU A 426 3.39 10.08 7.94
C LEU A 426 4.47 10.93 8.61
N PHE A 427 5.00 11.94 7.92
CA PHE A 427 6.06 12.77 8.49
C PHE A 427 5.56 13.63 9.66
N ASP A 428 4.31 14.10 9.64
CA ASP A 428 3.69 14.79 10.77
C ASP A 428 3.64 13.88 12.00
N LEU A 429 3.28 12.60 11.82
CA LEU A 429 3.27 11.62 12.91
C LEU A 429 4.67 11.34 13.44
N ILE A 430 5.67 11.18 12.56
CA ILE A 430 7.07 10.97 12.96
C ILE A 430 7.61 12.18 13.73
N GLU A 431 7.30 13.40 13.29
CA GLU A 431 7.78 14.65 13.89
C GLU A 431 7.23 14.88 15.30
N ASN A 432 5.97 14.49 15.52
CA ASN A 432 5.25 14.68 16.79
C ASN A 432 5.33 13.50 17.76
N GLU A 433 5.76 12.31 17.30
CA GLU A 433 5.90 11.14 18.18
C GLU A 433 7.12 11.29 19.10
N PRO A 434 6.97 11.21 20.45
CA PRO A 434 8.09 11.31 21.38
C PRO A 434 8.99 10.06 21.39
N GLU A 435 8.45 8.86 21.19
CA GLU A 435 9.18 7.61 21.33
C GLU A 435 9.96 7.23 20.06
N ALA A 436 11.29 7.14 20.17
CA ALA A 436 12.17 6.84 19.03
C ALA A 436 11.91 5.46 18.40
N CYS A 437 11.53 4.46 19.21
CA CYS A 437 11.17 3.13 18.69
C CYS A 437 9.89 3.17 17.86
N VAL A 438 8.88 3.95 18.29
CA VAL A 438 7.63 4.15 17.54
C VAL A 438 7.92 4.85 16.23
N ARG A 439 8.69 5.96 16.25
CA ARG A 439 9.15 6.65 15.03
C ARG A 439 9.80 5.66 14.07
N ALA A 440 10.75 4.86 14.55
CA ALA A 440 11.50 3.93 13.70
C ALA A 440 10.64 2.81 13.11
N VAL A 441 9.89 2.07 13.94
CA VAL A 441 9.13 0.89 13.50
C VAL A 441 7.93 1.29 12.65
N LEU A 442 7.12 2.24 13.11
CA LEU A 442 5.93 2.68 12.37
C LEU A 442 6.31 3.54 11.17
N GLY A 443 7.31 4.42 11.32
CA GLY A 443 7.84 5.23 10.21
C GLY A 443 8.34 4.35 9.06
N HIS A 444 9.11 3.31 9.38
CA HIS A 444 9.55 2.31 8.42
C HIS A 444 8.38 1.61 7.74
N HIS A 445 7.49 1.00 8.53
CA HIS A 445 6.40 0.19 8.00
C HIS A 445 5.43 1.00 7.15
N ILE A 446 5.00 2.17 7.63
CA ILE A 446 4.04 3.01 6.93
C ILE A 446 4.67 3.61 5.66
N PHE A 447 5.96 3.93 5.66
CA PHE A 447 6.66 4.34 4.44
C PHE A 447 6.59 3.26 3.35
N VAL A 448 6.89 2.00 3.69
CA VAL A 448 6.87 0.89 2.71
C VAL A 448 5.45 0.47 2.33
N PHE A 449 4.46 0.71 3.19
CA PHE A 449 3.02 0.57 2.93
C PHE A 449 2.51 1.64 1.93
N ILE A 450 2.91 2.91 2.10
CA ILE A 450 2.58 3.96 1.12
C ILE A 450 3.25 3.65 -0.24
N HIS A 451 4.49 3.17 -0.20
CA HIS A 451 5.30 2.80 -1.36
C HIS A 451 5.45 3.96 -2.37
N PRO A 452 6.06 5.09 -1.96
CA PRO A 452 6.00 6.35 -2.70
C PRO A 452 6.82 6.39 -4.01
N TYR A 453 7.77 5.48 -4.22
CA TYR A 453 8.65 5.48 -5.40
C TYR A 453 8.41 4.28 -6.32
N PHE A 454 8.93 4.34 -7.57
CA PHE A 454 8.83 3.23 -8.52
C PHE A 454 9.70 2.02 -8.13
N ASP A 455 10.83 2.28 -7.47
CA ASP A 455 11.75 1.27 -6.92
C ASP A 455 12.45 1.90 -5.70
N GLY A 456 13.14 1.09 -4.90
CA GLY A 456 13.98 1.56 -3.79
C GLY A 456 13.24 1.76 -2.47
N ASN A 457 11.92 1.56 -2.43
CA ASN A 457 11.11 1.76 -1.22
C ASN A 457 11.61 0.95 -0.03
N GLY A 458 11.98 -0.33 -0.23
CA GLY A 458 12.55 -1.16 0.83
C GLY A 458 13.88 -0.62 1.38
N ARG A 459 14.78 -0.18 0.48
CA ARG A 459 16.11 0.36 0.84
C ARG A 459 15.99 1.70 1.56
N ILE A 460 15.22 2.64 1.02
CA ILE A 460 14.94 3.93 1.66
C ILE A 460 14.19 3.74 2.97
N GLY A 461 13.24 2.80 3.04
CA GLY A 461 12.53 2.47 4.26
C GLY A 461 13.45 1.96 5.37
N ARG A 462 14.47 1.14 5.05
CA ARG A 462 15.48 0.70 6.03
C ARG A 462 16.42 1.83 6.46
N PHE A 463 16.77 2.74 5.56
CA PHE A 463 17.51 3.95 5.93
C PHE A 463 16.69 4.89 6.83
N LEU A 464 15.41 5.10 6.52
CA LEU A 464 14.48 5.85 7.36
C LEU A 464 14.39 5.24 8.77
N MET A 465 14.23 3.92 8.86
CA MET A 465 14.23 3.18 10.12
C MET A 465 15.49 3.50 10.94
N ASN A 466 16.67 3.34 10.35
CA ASN A 466 17.95 3.54 11.04
C ASN A 466 18.22 5.00 11.42
N ALA A 467 17.83 5.96 10.58
CA ALA A 467 17.89 7.38 10.92
C ALA A 467 17.02 7.71 12.14
N LEU A 468 15.81 7.14 12.21
CA LEU A 468 14.89 7.33 13.34
C LEU A 468 15.35 6.58 14.60
N LEU A 469 15.96 5.39 14.47
CA LEU A 469 16.61 4.68 15.57
C LEU A 469 17.74 5.51 16.21
N ALA A 470 18.52 6.23 15.40
CA ALA A 470 19.59 7.10 15.90
C ALA A 470 19.08 8.19 16.86
N SER A 471 17.84 8.66 16.67
CA SER A 471 17.22 9.66 17.56
C SER A 471 16.99 9.15 18.99
N GLY A 472 16.94 7.83 19.19
CA GLY A 472 16.88 7.18 20.51
C GLY A 472 18.24 6.67 21.03
N GLY A 473 19.29 6.76 20.21
CA GLY A 473 20.60 6.16 20.46
C GLY A 473 20.65 4.64 20.30
N TYR A 474 19.68 4.05 19.60
CA TYR A 474 19.73 2.65 19.20
C TYR A 474 20.83 2.40 18.16
N PRO A 475 21.45 1.22 18.11
CA PRO A 475 22.48 0.93 17.11
C PRO A 475 21.90 0.82 15.70
N TRP A 476 22.76 0.99 14.69
CA TRP A 476 22.42 0.73 13.30
C TRP A 476 22.05 -0.75 13.12
N THR A 477 20.80 -0.98 12.71
CA THR A 477 20.21 -2.31 12.59
C THR A 477 20.27 -2.78 11.15
N VAL A 478 20.86 -3.96 10.93
CA VAL A 478 20.95 -4.62 9.62
C VAL A 478 19.89 -5.71 9.57
N VAL A 479 18.96 -5.63 8.62
CA VAL A 479 18.00 -6.70 8.35
C VAL A 479 18.68 -7.75 7.49
N ARG A 480 18.97 -8.94 8.04
CA ARG A 480 19.72 -9.98 7.33
C ARG A 480 18.92 -10.63 6.21
N VAL A 481 19.55 -10.88 5.07
CA VAL A 481 18.95 -11.55 3.91
C VAL A 481 18.52 -12.98 4.23
N SER A 482 19.23 -13.66 5.14
CA SER A 482 18.85 -14.98 5.66
C SER A 482 17.46 -14.98 6.32
N GLU A 483 17.07 -13.84 6.91
CA GLU A 483 15.78 -13.65 7.56
C GLU A 483 14.72 -13.01 6.64
N ARG A 484 15.00 -12.83 5.34
CA ARG A 484 14.09 -12.16 4.39
C ARG A 484 12.67 -12.70 4.45
N LYS A 485 12.49 -14.02 4.54
CA LYS A 485 11.16 -14.64 4.61
C LYS A 485 10.38 -14.18 5.84
N ARG A 486 11.06 -14.12 7.00
CA ARG A 486 10.45 -13.69 8.27
C ARG A 486 10.14 -12.19 8.26
N TYR A 487 11.04 -11.38 7.73
CA TYR A 487 10.82 -9.94 7.54
C TYR A 487 9.62 -9.64 6.63
N MET A 488 9.55 -10.28 5.45
CA MET A 488 8.42 -10.10 4.53
C MET A 488 7.10 -10.57 5.13
N ASN A 489 7.09 -11.70 5.84
CA ASN A 489 5.90 -12.17 6.54
C ASN A 489 5.46 -11.21 7.66
N ALA A 490 6.41 -10.59 8.37
CA ALA A 490 6.09 -9.60 9.40
C ALA A 490 5.49 -8.31 8.81
N LEU A 491 5.99 -7.85 7.66
CA LEU A 491 5.39 -6.74 6.91
C LEU A 491 3.97 -7.09 6.43
N GLU A 492 3.78 -8.30 5.90
CA GLU A 492 2.46 -8.77 5.44
C GLU A 492 1.44 -8.81 6.58
N LYS A 493 1.83 -9.34 7.75
CA LYS A 493 0.98 -9.35 8.96
C LYS A 493 0.55 -7.95 9.38
N ALA A 494 1.45 -6.98 9.31
CA ALA A 494 1.10 -5.60 9.62
C ALA A 494 0.18 -4.96 8.55
N SER A 495 0.52 -5.12 7.26
CA SER A 495 -0.24 -4.49 6.16
C SER A 495 -1.64 -5.09 5.94
N VAL A 496 -1.83 -6.38 6.21
CA VAL A 496 -3.02 -7.14 5.82
C VAL A 496 -3.87 -7.53 7.02
N ASP A 497 -3.24 -8.06 8.07
CA ASP A 497 -3.94 -8.55 9.27
C ASP A 497 -4.02 -7.48 10.36
N GLY A 498 -3.34 -6.34 10.17
CA GLY A 498 -3.30 -5.24 11.12
C GLY A 498 -2.49 -5.53 12.39
N ASP A 499 -1.58 -6.50 12.35
CA ASP A 499 -0.74 -6.91 13.49
C ASP A 499 0.72 -6.46 13.31
N ILE A 500 1.10 -5.38 14.00
CA ILE A 500 2.46 -4.82 13.96
C ILE A 500 3.48 -5.59 14.83
N LYS A 501 3.01 -6.42 15.77
CA LYS A 501 3.86 -7.04 16.79
C LYS A 501 4.95 -7.94 16.19
N PRO A 502 4.68 -8.77 15.15
CA PRO A 502 5.73 -9.55 14.49
C PRO A 502 6.87 -8.69 13.96
N LEU A 503 6.56 -7.54 13.34
CA LEU A 503 7.57 -6.64 12.78
C LEU A 503 8.38 -5.96 13.89
N THR A 504 7.70 -5.51 14.94
CA THR A 504 8.35 -4.90 16.12
C THR A 504 9.36 -5.87 16.74
N LYS A 505 8.93 -7.10 17.03
CA LYS A 505 9.80 -8.16 17.61
C LYS A 505 10.92 -8.56 16.67
N PHE A 506 10.66 -8.56 15.36
CA PHE A 506 11.68 -8.85 14.35
C PHE A 506 12.79 -7.80 14.37
N ILE A 507 12.44 -6.51 14.29
CA ILE A 507 13.42 -5.42 14.29
C ILE A 507 14.20 -5.39 15.61
N ALA A 508 13.52 -5.56 16.76
CA ALA A 508 14.19 -5.66 18.06
C ALA A 508 15.18 -6.83 18.12
N GLY A 509 14.85 -7.96 17.50
CA GLY A 509 15.72 -9.14 17.40
C GLY A 509 16.95 -8.92 16.52
N GLU A 510 16.80 -8.28 15.36
CA GLU A 510 17.94 -7.93 14.48
C GLU A 510 18.86 -6.89 15.11
N MET A 511 18.30 -5.95 15.88
CA MET A 511 19.08 -4.92 16.57
C MET A 511 19.99 -5.49 17.67
N ALA A 512 19.65 -6.65 18.24
CA ALA A 512 20.43 -7.30 19.30
C ALA A 512 21.64 -8.11 18.79
N GLN A 513 21.84 -8.18 17.47
CA GLN A 513 22.87 -9.00 16.81
C GLN A 513 24.18 -8.24 16.51
#